data_AF-A0A7L9A5S2-F1
#
_entry.id   AF-A0A7L9A5S2-F1
#
_cell.length_a   1.000
_cell.length_b   1.000
_cell.length_c   1.000
_cell.angle_alpha   90.00
_cell.angle_beta   90.00
_cell.angle_gamma   90.00
#
_symmetry.space_group_name_H-M   'P 1'
#
loop_
_entity.id
_entity.type
_entity.pdbx_description
1 polymer ?
#
loop_
_entity_poly.entity_id
_entity_poly.type
_entity_poly.pdbx_seq_one_letter_code
_entity_poly.pdbx_strand_id
1 'polypeptide(L)'
;FNVEEAQYSRRVLGKVDATDADFGQNSNLTYFLQPSSKDIPFEISPLNGVLSVNGVLDREKEDKYILTIVARDNGLDKKLSSSVSVEIQVLDVNDNAPKFFAYDELLEWKHPEAVEFSNHNFDSVMMMPVYKASLEENAPIGTVVTRVYANDSDFAGNGNGLILYSLPQRKNQLNFFSIDSKEGVLTTTTRLDYENQKVHNITVVASDLGSPSLSSTAIVMLSVKDIPDEVEVSDKPVFISRYYELEIEENAHTPVELVTLNLTEYYENFKMKYYIYNDNETDIKKTFVIDPRNGTLYLIKSPDRETKDIYEIIVRAERQKISRQ
;
A
#
# COMPACT_ATOMS: atom_id res chain seq x y z
N PHE A 1 -0.51 -31.83 30.68
CA PHE A 1 0.23 -32.35 29.51
C PHE A 1 0.41 -31.24 28.51
N ASN A 2 1.48 -31.26 27.73
CA ASN A 2 1.71 -30.26 26.68
C ASN A 2 1.78 -30.96 25.32
N VAL A 3 1.17 -30.38 24.30
CA VAL A 3 1.13 -30.95 22.94
C VAL A 3 1.15 -29.83 21.92
N GLU A 4 1.96 -29.94 20.88
CA GLU A 4 1.96 -28.97 19.78
C GLU A 4 0.73 -29.14 18.88
N GLU A 5 0.27 -28.08 18.22
CA GLU A 5 -0.90 -28.15 17.34
C GLU A 5 -0.66 -28.89 16.02
N ALA A 6 0.55 -28.78 15.45
CA ALA A 6 0.94 -29.45 14.20
C ALA A 6 1.17 -30.97 14.35
N GLN A 7 0.60 -31.59 15.38
CA GLN A 7 0.84 -32.99 15.73
C GLN A 7 -0.10 -33.95 15.02
N TYR A 8 0.45 -35.10 14.61
CA TYR A 8 -0.35 -36.15 14.01
C TYR A 8 -1.31 -36.78 15.02
N SER A 9 -2.51 -37.13 14.54
CA SER A 9 -3.46 -37.96 15.28
C SER A 9 -2.77 -39.20 15.87
N ARG A 10 -3.17 -39.60 17.08
CA ARG A 10 -2.68 -40.74 17.88
C ARG A 10 -1.36 -40.55 18.62
N ARG A 11 -0.84 -39.32 18.72
CA ARG A 11 0.24 -39.01 19.67
C ARG A 11 -0.22 -39.33 21.10
N VAL A 12 0.57 -40.15 21.80
CA VAL A 12 0.35 -40.43 23.22
C VAL A 12 0.85 -39.26 24.05
N LEU A 13 -0.02 -38.72 24.90
CA LEU A 13 0.31 -37.63 25.84
C LEU A 13 0.81 -38.16 27.17
N GLY A 14 0.26 -39.30 27.60
CA GLY A 14 0.62 -39.93 28.86
C GLY A 14 -0.37 -41.02 29.26
N LYS A 15 -0.27 -41.47 30.50
CA LYS A 15 -1.12 -42.49 31.09
C LYS A 15 -1.69 -41.97 32.40
N VAL A 16 -2.98 -42.24 32.63
CA VAL A 16 -3.62 -42.04 33.93
C VAL A 16 -3.76 -43.40 34.59
N ASP A 17 -3.22 -43.51 35.80
CA ASP A 17 -3.29 -44.73 36.61
C ASP A 17 -4.31 -44.57 37.73
N ALA A 18 -5.02 -45.66 38.01
CA ALA A 18 -5.94 -45.80 39.13
C ALA A 18 -5.83 -47.22 39.67
N THR A 19 -6.08 -47.39 40.96
CA THR A 19 -5.97 -48.69 41.65
C THR A 19 -7.23 -48.96 42.44
N ASP A 20 -7.70 -50.20 42.37
CA ASP A 20 -8.81 -50.70 43.17
C ASP A 20 -8.29 -51.80 44.12
N ALA A 21 -8.71 -51.77 45.39
CA ALA A 21 -8.22 -52.67 46.42
C ALA A 21 -8.91 -54.05 46.40
N ASP A 22 -9.97 -54.21 45.59
CA ASP A 22 -10.74 -55.45 45.51
C ASP A 22 -10.06 -56.52 44.63
N PHE A 23 -10.61 -57.75 44.64
CA PHE A 23 -10.10 -58.88 43.85
C PHE A 23 -11.08 -59.28 42.73
N GLY A 24 -10.56 -59.71 41.58
CA GLY A 24 -11.37 -60.22 40.47
C GLY A 24 -11.99 -59.13 39.59
N GLN A 25 -13.20 -59.34 39.08
CA GLN A 25 -13.87 -58.35 38.20
C GLN A 25 -14.06 -56.97 38.87
N ASN A 26 -14.17 -56.93 40.20
CA ASN A 26 -14.34 -55.69 40.95
C ASN A 26 -13.09 -54.80 40.92
N SER A 27 -11.90 -55.32 40.59
CA SER A 27 -10.70 -54.49 40.38
C SER A 27 -10.36 -54.20 38.92
N ASN A 28 -11.20 -54.64 37.98
CA ASN A 28 -11.02 -54.30 36.58
C ASN A 28 -11.58 -52.90 36.30
N LEU A 29 -10.68 -51.92 36.22
CA LEU A 29 -11.03 -50.52 35.99
C LEU A 29 -11.23 -50.22 34.51
N THR A 30 -12.23 -49.40 34.20
CA THR A 30 -12.48 -48.86 32.86
C THR A 30 -12.36 -47.33 32.90
N TYR A 31 -11.59 -46.79 31.96
CA TYR A 31 -11.33 -45.35 31.85
C TYR A 31 -12.19 -44.70 30.76
N PHE A 32 -12.70 -43.50 31.01
CA PHE A 32 -13.40 -42.69 30.00
C PHE A 32 -13.31 -41.20 30.32
N LEU A 33 -13.53 -40.38 29.29
CA LEU A 33 -13.60 -38.91 29.40
C LEU A 33 -15.03 -38.47 29.76
N GLN A 34 -15.15 -37.45 30.60
CA GLN A 34 -16.41 -36.82 30.95
C GLN A 34 -16.30 -35.28 30.79
N PRO A 35 -17.15 -34.65 29.95
CA PRO A 35 -18.10 -35.29 29.03
C PRO A 35 -17.39 -36.02 27.88
N SER A 36 -18.02 -37.08 27.36
CA SER A 36 -17.58 -37.71 26.12
C SER A 36 -18.26 -37.00 24.94
N SER A 37 -17.54 -36.12 24.24
CA SER A 37 -18.00 -35.49 22.99
C SER A 37 -17.05 -35.83 21.84
N LYS A 38 -17.59 -35.89 20.62
CA LYS A 38 -16.81 -36.01 19.38
C LYS A 38 -16.02 -34.74 19.05
N ASP A 39 -16.40 -33.62 19.66
CA ASP A 39 -15.75 -32.33 19.45
C ASP A 39 -14.45 -32.18 20.27
N ILE A 40 -14.19 -33.12 21.20
CA ILE A 40 -12.96 -33.13 22.00
C ILE A 40 -11.89 -33.90 21.21
N PRO A 41 -10.76 -33.28 20.83
CA PRO A 41 -9.73 -33.90 20.00
C PRO A 41 -8.82 -34.86 20.78
N PHE A 42 -9.32 -35.49 21.84
CA PHE A 42 -8.57 -36.38 22.72
C PHE A 42 -9.37 -37.65 23.01
N GLU A 43 -8.66 -38.75 23.18
CA GLU A 43 -9.23 -40.04 23.57
C GLU A 43 -8.43 -40.66 24.71
N ILE A 44 -9.09 -41.46 25.54
CA ILE A 44 -8.44 -42.30 26.54
C ILE A 44 -8.76 -43.76 26.28
N SER A 45 -7.74 -44.60 26.28
CA SER A 45 -7.89 -46.04 26.13
C SER A 45 -8.58 -46.62 27.38
N PRO A 46 -9.74 -47.29 27.22
CA PRO A 46 -10.52 -47.77 28.35
C PRO A 46 -9.85 -48.90 29.13
N LEU A 47 -8.86 -49.57 28.54
CA LEU A 47 -8.20 -50.75 29.12
C LEU A 47 -6.95 -50.41 29.93
N ASN A 48 -6.25 -49.34 29.57
CA ASN A 48 -4.93 -49.04 30.14
C ASN A 48 -4.73 -47.56 30.50
N GLY A 49 -5.75 -46.72 30.38
CA GLY A 49 -5.70 -45.33 30.80
C GLY A 49 -4.76 -44.44 29.98
N VAL A 50 -4.31 -44.90 28.80
CA VAL A 50 -3.44 -44.12 27.91
C VAL A 50 -4.26 -43.02 27.25
N LEU A 51 -3.84 -41.76 27.44
CA LEU A 51 -4.42 -40.57 26.84
C LEU A 51 -3.66 -40.21 25.56
N SER A 52 -4.39 -40.04 24.45
CA SER A 52 -3.85 -39.70 23.13
C SER A 52 -4.69 -38.64 22.41
N VAL A 53 -4.06 -37.98 21.43
CA VAL A 53 -4.74 -37.06 20.50
C VAL A 53 -5.56 -37.88 19.49
N ASN A 54 -6.81 -37.49 19.23
CA ASN A 54 -7.71 -38.17 18.27
C ASN A 54 -8.37 -37.20 17.28
N GLY A 55 -7.71 -36.08 16.98
CA GLY A 55 -8.20 -35.06 16.06
C GLY A 55 -7.09 -34.12 15.62
N VAL A 56 -7.48 -33.06 14.93
CA VAL A 56 -6.60 -31.93 14.60
C VAL A 56 -6.66 -30.95 15.78
N LEU A 57 -5.50 -30.46 16.19
CA LEU A 57 -5.36 -29.40 17.16
C LEU A 57 -5.05 -28.11 16.41
N ASP A 58 -5.64 -27.02 16.89
CA ASP A 58 -5.51 -25.67 16.35
C ASP A 58 -5.56 -24.76 17.58
N ARG A 59 -4.42 -24.15 17.90
CA ARG A 59 -4.22 -23.34 19.09
C ARG A 59 -4.92 -21.99 18.93
N GLU A 60 -4.97 -21.44 17.72
CA GLU A 60 -5.72 -20.21 17.40
C GLU A 60 -7.21 -20.38 17.67
N LYS A 61 -7.70 -21.63 17.57
CA LYS A 61 -9.08 -21.97 17.95
C LYS A 61 -9.25 -22.23 19.45
N GLU A 62 -8.41 -23.07 20.05
CA GLU A 62 -8.49 -23.42 21.48
C GLU A 62 -7.11 -23.82 22.01
N ASP A 63 -6.54 -23.00 22.90
CA ASP A 63 -5.18 -23.17 23.41
C ASP A 63 -5.08 -24.10 24.63
N LYS A 64 -6.22 -24.44 25.26
CA LYS A 64 -6.24 -25.19 26.52
C LYS A 64 -7.48 -26.07 26.67
N TYR A 65 -7.26 -27.29 27.14
CA TYR A 65 -8.33 -28.23 27.46
C TYR A 65 -8.24 -28.69 28.91
N ILE A 66 -9.35 -28.62 29.63
CA ILE A 66 -9.49 -29.20 30.97
C ILE A 66 -10.45 -30.38 30.86
N LEU A 67 -9.90 -31.60 30.90
CA LEU A 67 -10.66 -32.83 30.74
C LEU A 67 -10.83 -33.53 32.09
N THR A 68 -12.00 -34.09 32.35
CA THR A 68 -12.21 -34.96 33.51
C THR A 68 -12.09 -36.41 33.05
N ILE A 69 -11.13 -37.14 33.60
CA ILE A 69 -10.95 -38.57 33.38
C ILE A 69 -11.58 -39.30 34.55
N VAL A 70 -12.44 -40.27 34.24
CA VAL A 70 -13.13 -41.11 35.22
C VAL A 70 -12.60 -42.53 35.11
N ALA A 71 -12.15 -43.08 36.24
CA ALA A 71 -11.88 -44.51 36.39
C ALA A 71 -13.07 -45.13 37.14
N ARG A 72 -13.67 -46.16 36.55
CA ARG A 72 -14.83 -46.85 37.12
C ARG A 72 -14.55 -48.33 37.26
N ASP A 73 -14.90 -48.88 38.41
CA ASP A 73 -14.86 -50.33 38.62
C ASP A 73 -15.95 -51.06 37.79
N ASN A 74 -15.86 -52.39 37.78
CA ASN A 74 -16.86 -53.25 37.16
C ASN A 74 -17.73 -53.99 38.21
N GLY A 75 -17.99 -53.35 39.35
CA GLY A 75 -18.86 -53.91 40.40
C GLY A 75 -20.25 -54.29 39.87
N LEU A 76 -20.76 -55.45 40.30
CA LEU A 76 -22.04 -56.03 39.84
C LEU A 76 -23.27 -55.26 40.34
N ASP A 77 -23.32 -54.94 41.63
CA ASP A 77 -24.48 -54.28 42.26
C ASP A 77 -24.36 -52.75 42.31
N LYS A 78 -23.15 -52.24 42.53
CA LYS A 78 -22.84 -50.81 42.55
C LYS A 78 -21.47 -50.59 41.96
N LYS A 79 -21.40 -49.69 40.98
CA LYS A 79 -20.12 -49.26 40.39
C LYS A 79 -19.60 -48.02 41.06
N LEU A 80 -18.39 -48.06 41.61
CA LEU A 80 -17.72 -46.88 42.16
C LEU A 80 -16.86 -46.23 41.07
N SER A 81 -16.67 -44.92 41.20
CA SER A 81 -15.86 -44.15 40.28
C SER A 81 -15.04 -43.12 41.02
N SER A 82 -13.81 -42.92 40.56
CA SER A 82 -12.97 -41.78 40.91
C SER A 82 -12.72 -40.94 39.67
N SER A 83 -12.53 -39.64 39.85
CA SER A 83 -12.30 -38.71 38.74
C SER A 83 -11.13 -37.79 39.03
N VAL A 84 -10.37 -37.48 38.00
CA VAL A 84 -9.26 -36.52 38.05
C VAL A 84 -9.38 -35.54 36.88
N SER A 85 -9.10 -34.27 37.15
CA SER A 85 -9.00 -33.25 36.10
C SER A 85 -7.58 -33.21 35.54
N VAL A 86 -7.47 -33.34 34.23
CA VAL A 86 -6.23 -33.24 33.48
C VAL A 86 -6.27 -31.98 32.64
N GLU A 87 -5.27 -31.14 32.85
CA GLU A 87 -5.04 -29.96 32.03
C GLU A 87 -4.10 -30.30 30.88
N ILE A 88 -4.50 -29.93 29.67
CA ILE A 88 -3.71 -30.07 28.44
C ILE A 88 -3.52 -28.68 27.86
N GLN A 89 -2.26 -28.26 27.75
CA GLN A 89 -1.89 -27.02 27.06
C GLN A 89 -1.51 -27.36 25.61
N VAL A 90 -2.14 -26.67 24.66
CA VAL A 90 -1.71 -26.70 23.26
C VAL A 90 -0.56 -25.69 23.11
N LEU A 91 0.55 -26.17 22.57
CA LEU A 91 1.73 -25.37 22.27
C LEU A 91 1.65 -24.89 20.83
N ASP A 92 1.95 -23.61 20.69
CA ASP A 92 1.96 -22.88 19.45
C ASP A 92 3.05 -23.36 18.48
N VAL A 93 2.70 -23.45 17.21
CA VAL A 93 3.58 -23.72 16.07
C VAL A 93 3.41 -22.60 15.06
N ASN A 94 4.52 -22.14 14.47
CA ASN A 94 4.48 -21.06 13.48
C ASN A 94 3.87 -21.52 12.14
N ASP A 95 2.54 -21.51 12.04
CA ASP A 95 1.80 -21.95 10.85
C ASP A 95 0.94 -20.85 10.22
N ASN A 96 0.83 -19.68 10.86
CA ASN A 96 0.25 -18.49 10.26
C ASN A 96 1.34 -17.51 9.82
N ALA A 97 1.18 -16.95 8.62
CA ALA A 97 2.02 -15.85 8.17
C ALA A 97 1.37 -14.51 8.53
N PRO A 98 2.15 -13.43 8.70
CA PRO A 98 1.60 -12.11 8.92
C PRO A 98 0.65 -11.70 7.79
N LYS A 99 -0.48 -11.07 8.09
CA LYS A 99 -1.47 -10.60 7.11
C LYS A 99 -1.66 -9.10 7.22
N PHE A 100 -1.39 -8.37 6.14
CA PHE A 100 -1.65 -6.94 6.06
C PHE A 100 -3.14 -6.64 5.87
N PHE A 101 -3.62 -5.54 6.46
CA PHE A 101 -4.98 -5.03 6.25
C PHE A 101 -4.93 -3.78 5.38
N ALA A 102 -5.55 -3.78 4.21
CA ALA A 102 -5.57 -2.57 3.38
C ALA A 102 -6.32 -1.44 4.12
N TYR A 103 -5.87 -0.19 3.95
CA TYR A 103 -6.50 0.96 4.61
C TYR A 103 -8.00 1.10 4.28
N ASP A 104 -8.41 0.67 3.09
CA ASP A 104 -9.79 0.68 2.63
C ASP A 104 -10.66 -0.37 3.39
N GLU A 105 -10.09 -1.52 3.79
CA GLU A 105 -10.78 -2.56 4.58
C GLU A 105 -10.96 -2.15 6.06
N LEU A 106 -10.05 -1.32 6.59
CA LEU A 106 -10.14 -0.81 7.97
C LEU A 106 -11.25 0.25 8.15
N LEU A 107 -11.68 0.91 7.07
CA LEU A 107 -12.82 1.86 7.09
C LEU A 107 -14.17 1.17 6.89
N GLU A 108 -14.19 -0.05 6.33
CA GLU A 108 -15.39 -0.89 6.25
C GLU A 108 -15.70 -1.62 7.57
N TRP A 109 -14.78 -1.61 8.55
CA TRP A 109 -15.06 -2.09 9.90
C TRP A 109 -15.94 -1.11 10.69
N LYS A 110 -17.19 -0.95 10.26
CA LYS A 110 -18.30 -0.41 11.05
C LYS A 110 -19.19 -1.56 11.50
N HIS A 111 -18.98 -2.02 12.74
CA HIS A 111 -19.92 -2.68 13.66
C HIS A 111 -20.85 -3.83 13.14
N PRO A 112 -21.07 -4.90 13.93
CA PRO A 112 -21.58 -6.18 13.45
C PRO A 112 -23.12 -6.26 13.34
N GLU A 113 -23.76 -5.34 12.62
CA GLU A 113 -25.20 -5.42 12.30
C GLU A 113 -25.53 -5.12 10.82
N ALA A 114 -24.56 -5.13 9.92
CA ALA A 114 -24.84 -5.10 8.48
C ALA A 114 -25.23 -6.50 7.98
N VAL A 115 -26.52 -6.79 8.11
CA VAL A 115 -27.19 -8.04 7.74
C VAL A 115 -27.27 -8.19 6.21
N GLU A 116 -26.88 -9.38 5.76
CA GLU A 116 -27.33 -10.15 4.59
C GLU A 116 -27.35 -9.46 3.21
N PHE A 117 -26.40 -9.90 2.39
CA PHE A 117 -26.48 -10.27 0.97
C PHE A 117 -25.24 -9.77 0.23
N SER A 118 -24.11 -10.39 0.51
CA SER A 118 -23.04 -10.44 -0.47
C SER A 118 -22.60 -11.88 -0.69
N ASN A 119 -22.85 -12.32 -1.91
CA ASN A 119 -22.32 -13.53 -2.51
C ASN A 119 -20.82 -13.34 -2.79
N HIS A 120 -20.00 -13.11 -1.77
CA HIS A 120 -18.56 -12.95 -1.98
C HIS A 120 -17.85 -14.30 -1.94
N ASN A 121 -17.92 -15.00 -3.08
CA ASN A 121 -16.84 -15.88 -3.50
C ASN A 121 -15.77 -15.07 -4.28
N PHE A 122 -15.60 -13.79 -3.94
CA PHE A 122 -14.66 -12.86 -4.57
C PHE A 122 -13.47 -12.50 -3.65
N ASP A 123 -13.54 -12.78 -2.35
CA ASP A 123 -12.52 -12.42 -1.34
C ASP A 123 -11.32 -13.37 -1.25
N SER A 124 -11.26 -14.41 -2.09
CA SER A 124 -10.18 -15.42 -2.07
C SER A 124 -9.24 -15.37 -3.27
N VAL A 125 -9.29 -14.33 -4.10
CA VAL A 125 -8.29 -14.12 -5.16
C VAL A 125 -7.29 -13.06 -4.72
N MET A 126 -6.24 -13.50 -4.01
CA MET A 126 -4.88 -12.91 -3.97
C MET A 126 -4.80 -11.45 -4.48
N MET A 127 -5.40 -10.50 -3.76
CA MET A 127 -5.13 -9.09 -4.01
C MET A 127 -4.03 -8.70 -3.02
N MET A 128 -2.81 -8.46 -3.53
CA MET A 128 -1.74 -7.92 -2.69
C MET A 128 -2.27 -6.63 -2.05
N PRO A 129 -2.23 -6.49 -0.72
CA PRO A 129 -2.80 -5.33 -0.05
C PRO A 129 -2.10 -4.06 -0.50
N VAL A 130 -2.89 -3.05 -0.88
CA VAL A 130 -2.40 -1.77 -1.39
C VAL A 130 -2.80 -0.64 -0.44
N TYR A 131 -1.80 0.11 0.02
CA TYR A 131 -1.98 1.33 0.79
C TYR A 131 -1.76 2.53 -0.13
N LYS A 132 -2.77 3.38 -0.28
CA LYS A 132 -2.64 4.62 -1.06
C LYS A 132 -2.25 5.76 -0.14
N ALA A 133 -1.26 6.54 -0.55
CA ALA A 133 -0.81 7.72 0.16
C ALA A 133 -0.55 8.86 -0.84
N SER A 134 -0.60 10.09 -0.35
CA SER A 134 -0.20 11.25 -1.15
C SER A 134 0.61 12.22 -0.31
N LEU A 135 1.72 12.71 -0.84
CA LEU A 135 2.54 13.75 -0.23
C LEU A 135 2.83 14.84 -1.24
N GLU A 136 2.93 16.07 -0.75
CA GLU A 136 3.46 17.20 -1.52
C GLU A 136 4.97 17.04 -1.73
N GLU A 137 5.50 17.46 -2.87
CA GLU A 137 6.92 17.27 -3.18
C GLU A 137 7.87 18.07 -2.28
N ASN A 138 7.41 19.22 -1.78
CA ASN A 138 8.16 20.05 -0.85
C ASN A 138 8.15 19.52 0.61
N ALA A 139 7.51 18.38 0.86
CA ALA A 139 7.44 17.77 2.18
C ALA A 139 8.86 17.58 2.76
N PRO A 140 9.10 18.00 4.03
CA PRO A 140 10.40 17.82 4.66
C PRO A 140 10.88 16.37 4.68
N ILE A 141 12.19 16.17 4.74
CA ILE A 141 12.78 14.85 5.01
C ILE A 141 12.32 14.38 6.39
N GLY A 142 11.94 13.11 6.50
CA GLY A 142 11.37 12.51 7.71
C GLY A 142 9.85 12.64 7.81
N THR A 143 9.19 13.20 6.79
CA THR A 143 7.73 13.24 6.72
C THR A 143 7.16 11.82 6.71
N VAL A 144 6.12 11.60 7.51
CA VAL A 144 5.37 10.34 7.52
C VAL A 144 4.57 10.22 6.23
N VAL A 145 4.81 9.14 5.48
CA VAL A 145 4.07 8.80 4.26
C VAL A 145 2.74 8.15 4.64
N THR A 146 2.81 7.07 5.41
CA THR A 146 1.66 6.31 5.91
C THR A 146 2.13 5.34 7.00
N ARG A 147 1.18 4.65 7.64
CA ARG A 147 1.45 3.54 8.54
C ARG A 147 0.81 2.28 7.97
N VAL A 148 1.61 1.23 7.81
CA VAL A 148 1.09 -0.10 7.44
C VAL A 148 0.81 -0.92 8.70
N TYR A 149 -0.10 -1.87 8.57
CA TYR A 149 -0.47 -2.74 9.68
C TYR A 149 -0.67 -4.17 9.19
N ALA A 150 0.04 -5.10 9.82
CA ALA A 150 -0.15 -6.53 9.69
C ALA A 150 -0.45 -7.15 11.05
N ASN A 151 -1.19 -8.26 11.04
CA ASN A 151 -1.42 -9.10 12.21
C ASN A 151 -0.99 -10.54 11.91
N ASP A 152 -0.50 -11.20 12.95
CA ASP A 152 -0.18 -12.61 12.93
C ASP A 152 -1.04 -13.29 14.00
N SER A 153 -1.60 -14.44 13.66
CA SER A 153 -2.51 -15.16 14.54
C SER A 153 -1.76 -16.00 15.58
N ASP A 154 -0.49 -16.31 15.31
CA ASP A 154 0.36 -17.11 16.18
C ASP A 154 0.67 -16.38 17.49
N PHE A 155 1.15 -17.11 18.49
CA PHE A 155 1.40 -16.57 19.81
C PHE A 155 2.61 -15.63 19.84
N ALA A 156 2.39 -14.32 19.93
CA ALA A 156 3.50 -13.35 19.96
C ALA A 156 4.52 -13.55 21.11
N GLY A 157 4.12 -14.20 22.21
CA GLY A 157 4.98 -14.40 23.38
C GLY A 157 6.18 -15.34 23.15
N ASN A 158 6.12 -16.22 22.15
CA ASN A 158 7.24 -17.09 21.76
C ASN A 158 8.00 -16.57 20.51
N GLY A 159 7.54 -15.47 19.91
CA GLY A 159 8.10 -14.87 18.69
C GLY A 159 7.37 -15.23 17.40
N ASN A 160 6.57 -16.30 17.36
CA ASN A 160 5.84 -16.73 16.17
C ASN A 160 4.82 -15.68 15.72
N GLY A 161 4.09 -15.08 16.66
CA GLY A 161 3.21 -13.94 16.34
C GLY A 161 3.88 -12.56 16.30
N LEU A 162 5.21 -12.45 16.46
CA LEU A 162 5.88 -11.16 16.59
C LEU A 162 6.37 -10.64 15.24
N ILE A 163 5.75 -9.57 14.76
CA ILE A 163 5.98 -9.03 13.41
C ILE A 163 7.09 -7.98 13.38
N LEU A 164 7.95 -8.07 12.37
CA LEU A 164 8.88 -7.02 11.95
C LEU A 164 8.63 -6.57 10.51
N TYR A 165 8.61 -5.25 10.31
CA TYR A 165 8.46 -4.61 9.00
C TYR A 165 9.81 -4.29 8.37
N SER A 166 9.89 -4.43 7.05
CA SER A 166 11.10 -4.09 6.30
C SER A 166 10.81 -3.63 4.87
N LEU A 167 11.78 -2.91 4.29
CA LEU A 167 11.80 -2.53 2.87
C LEU A 167 12.87 -3.37 2.16
N PRO A 168 12.52 -4.20 1.15
CA PRO A 168 13.49 -5.01 0.42
C PRO A 168 14.54 -4.13 -0.30
N GLN A 169 15.82 -4.24 0.08
CA GLN A 169 16.87 -3.35 -0.43
C GLN A 169 17.01 -3.33 -1.96
N ARG A 170 16.81 -4.48 -2.63
CA ARG A 170 16.85 -4.55 -4.11
C ARG A 170 15.80 -3.65 -4.78
N LYS A 171 14.71 -3.32 -4.08
CA LYS A 171 13.62 -2.47 -4.56
C LYS A 171 13.69 -1.04 -3.99
N ASN A 172 14.51 -0.78 -2.97
CA ASN A 172 14.74 0.55 -2.39
C ASN A 172 16.17 1.05 -2.69
N GLN A 173 16.62 0.93 -3.95
CA GLN A 173 18.03 1.15 -4.32
C GLN A 173 18.54 2.57 -4.06
N LEU A 174 17.63 3.55 -4.02
CA LEU A 174 17.95 4.97 -3.83
C LEU A 174 17.68 5.44 -2.40
N ASN A 175 17.22 4.55 -1.50
CA ASN A 175 16.89 4.87 -0.11
C ASN A 175 16.01 6.12 0.00
N PHE A 176 14.92 6.19 -0.78
CA PHE A 176 13.94 7.29 -0.70
C PHE A 176 13.08 7.22 0.57
N PHE A 177 12.94 6.01 1.12
CA PHE A 177 12.06 5.74 2.25
C PHE A 177 12.74 4.88 3.30
N SER A 178 12.32 5.05 4.55
CA SER A 178 12.61 4.13 5.66
C SER A 178 11.32 3.72 6.36
N ILE A 179 11.34 2.56 7.03
CA ILE A 179 10.20 2.06 7.79
C ILE A 179 10.63 1.73 9.21
N ASP A 180 9.81 2.10 10.19
CA ASP A 180 9.97 1.62 11.55
C ASP A 180 9.64 0.12 11.60
N SER A 181 10.62 -0.70 11.99
CA SER A 181 10.50 -2.16 12.00
C SER A 181 9.41 -2.71 12.93
N LYS A 182 8.95 -1.95 13.93
CA LYS A 182 7.96 -2.40 14.91
C LYS A 182 6.61 -1.72 14.68
N GLU A 183 6.64 -0.42 14.40
CA GLU A 183 5.43 0.38 14.30
C GLU A 183 4.84 0.41 12.89
N GLY A 184 5.60 -0.01 11.86
CA GLY A 184 5.16 0.01 10.46
C GLY A 184 5.02 1.42 9.88
N VAL A 185 5.63 2.43 10.51
CA VAL A 185 5.56 3.84 10.08
C VAL A 185 6.59 4.07 8.97
N LEU A 186 6.10 4.41 7.78
CA LEU A 186 6.91 4.70 6.60
C LEU A 186 7.19 6.20 6.52
N THR A 187 8.46 6.59 6.38
CA THR A 187 8.89 8.00 6.31
C THR A 187 9.81 8.26 5.11
N THR A 188 9.87 9.51 4.67
CA THR A 188 10.81 9.96 3.63
C THR A 188 12.23 10.11 4.19
N THR A 189 13.23 9.69 3.43
CA THR A 189 14.66 9.90 3.76
C THR A 189 15.36 10.86 2.79
N THR A 190 14.70 11.19 1.69
CA THR A 190 15.15 12.19 0.72
C THR A 190 13.99 13.11 0.35
N ARG A 191 14.31 14.21 -0.36
CA ARG A 191 13.28 15.05 -0.97
C ARG A 191 12.60 14.31 -2.12
N LEU A 192 11.31 14.56 -2.29
CA LEU A 192 10.53 14.09 -3.43
C LEU A 192 10.58 15.16 -4.53
N ASP A 193 10.35 14.76 -5.77
CA ASP A 193 10.43 15.61 -6.95
C ASP A 193 9.38 15.08 -7.93
N TYR A 194 8.34 15.88 -8.17
CA TYR A 194 7.21 15.48 -8.99
C TYR A 194 7.59 15.33 -10.47
N GLU A 195 8.42 16.23 -11.00
CA GLU A 195 8.92 16.22 -12.38
C GLU A 195 9.72 14.95 -12.67
N ASN A 196 10.53 14.50 -11.71
CA ASN A 196 11.32 13.29 -11.85
C ASN A 196 10.50 12.01 -11.63
N GLN A 197 9.69 11.94 -10.56
CA GLN A 197 8.90 10.75 -10.25
C GLN A 197 7.59 11.05 -9.51
N LYS A 198 6.47 10.98 -10.26
CA LYS A 198 5.12 11.24 -9.75
C LYS A 198 4.55 10.15 -8.83
N VAL A 199 4.97 8.90 -9.02
CA VAL A 199 4.43 7.75 -8.28
C VAL A 199 5.55 6.83 -7.81
N HIS A 200 5.52 6.48 -6.53
CA HIS A 200 6.41 5.49 -5.93
C HIS A 200 5.63 4.25 -5.53
N ASN A 201 6.06 3.08 -6.01
CA ASN A 201 5.53 1.77 -5.63
C ASN A 201 6.46 1.11 -4.62
N ILE A 202 6.16 1.29 -3.33
CA ILE A 202 7.03 0.87 -2.23
C ILE A 202 6.58 -0.50 -1.76
N THR A 203 7.41 -1.53 -1.94
CA THR A 203 7.13 -2.87 -1.40
C THR A 203 7.49 -2.89 0.08
N VAL A 204 6.55 -3.30 0.93
CA VAL A 204 6.78 -3.52 2.36
C VAL A 204 6.61 -5.01 2.65
N VAL A 205 7.48 -5.56 3.49
CA VAL A 205 7.43 -6.96 3.93
C VAL A 205 7.19 -6.98 5.43
N ALA A 206 6.21 -7.77 5.86
CA ALA A 206 6.02 -8.14 7.26
C ALA A 206 6.51 -9.59 7.41
N SER A 207 7.38 -9.82 8.39
CA SER A 207 7.92 -11.14 8.72
C SER A 207 7.73 -11.41 10.19
N ASP A 208 7.34 -12.63 10.54
CA ASP A 208 7.36 -13.08 11.93
C ASP A 208 8.80 -13.35 12.41
N LEU A 209 8.95 -13.77 13.67
CA LEU A 209 10.21 -14.32 14.20
C LEU A 209 10.18 -15.85 14.39
N GLY A 210 9.24 -16.51 13.71
CA GLY A 210 9.11 -17.96 13.76
C GLY A 210 10.26 -18.71 13.09
N SER A 211 10.27 -20.03 13.23
CA SER A 211 11.28 -20.91 12.65
C SER A 211 10.63 -22.14 12.00
N PRO A 212 10.46 -22.18 10.66
CA PRO A 212 10.89 -21.17 9.68
C PRO A 212 10.10 -19.86 9.80
N SER A 213 10.72 -18.75 9.45
CA SER A 213 10.02 -17.46 9.43
C SER A 213 9.08 -17.38 8.22
N LEU A 214 7.84 -16.98 8.45
CA LEU A 214 6.85 -16.72 7.44
C LEU A 214 6.71 -15.21 7.21
N SER A 215 6.27 -14.85 6.01
CA SER A 215 6.20 -13.43 5.62
C SER A 215 5.11 -13.18 4.59
N SER A 216 4.67 -11.93 4.54
CA SER A 216 3.79 -11.42 3.50
C SER A 216 4.26 -10.06 3.01
N THR A 217 3.66 -9.61 1.91
CA THR A 217 4.08 -8.37 1.25
C THR A 217 2.89 -7.49 0.91
N ALA A 218 3.03 -6.19 1.15
CA ALA A 218 2.10 -5.14 0.74
C ALA A 218 2.78 -4.13 -0.19
N ILE A 219 1.98 -3.35 -0.91
CA ILE A 219 2.46 -2.24 -1.74
C ILE A 219 1.90 -0.94 -1.18
N VAL A 220 2.77 0.04 -0.91
CA VAL A 220 2.37 1.43 -0.69
C VAL A 220 2.52 2.18 -2.01
N MET A 221 1.39 2.64 -2.55
CA MET A 221 1.35 3.50 -3.73
C MET A 221 1.31 4.96 -3.26
N LEU A 222 2.47 5.62 -3.31
CA LEU A 222 2.60 7.04 -2.99
C LEU A 222 2.49 7.87 -4.26
N SER A 223 1.49 8.75 -4.32
CA SER A 223 1.39 9.81 -5.32
C SER A 223 2.04 11.09 -4.80
N VAL A 224 3.02 11.60 -5.53
CA VAL A 224 3.59 12.93 -5.27
C VAL A 224 2.63 13.97 -5.86
N LYS A 225 2.29 14.99 -5.08
CA LYS A 225 1.52 16.14 -5.53
C LYS A 225 2.48 17.24 -5.95
N ASP A 226 2.34 17.64 -7.20
CA ASP A 226 2.95 18.81 -7.80
C ASP A 226 2.56 20.05 -6.97
N ILE A 227 3.57 20.72 -6.46
CA ILE A 227 3.44 22.11 -6.04
C ILE A 227 4.16 22.88 -7.13
N PRO A 228 3.45 23.76 -7.86
CA PRO A 228 4.09 24.59 -8.85
C PRO A 228 5.30 25.25 -8.20
N ASP A 229 6.49 24.85 -8.65
CA ASP A 229 7.72 25.53 -8.30
C ASP A 229 7.43 27.01 -8.45
N GLU A 230 7.68 27.80 -7.40
CA GLU A 230 7.45 29.25 -7.41
C GLU A 230 8.08 29.75 -8.69
N VAL A 231 7.23 30.01 -9.70
CA VAL A 231 7.65 30.06 -11.10
C VAL A 231 8.85 30.97 -11.10
N GLU A 232 10.04 30.43 -11.42
CA GLU A 232 11.11 31.28 -11.90
C GLU A 232 10.43 31.98 -13.07
N VAL A 233 9.98 33.22 -12.85
CA VAL A 233 9.46 34.07 -13.91
C VAL A 233 10.67 34.23 -14.78
N SER A 234 10.81 33.28 -15.71
CA SER A 234 11.88 33.26 -16.65
C SER A 234 11.85 34.64 -17.27
N ASP A 235 12.99 35.33 -17.26
CA ASP A 235 13.14 36.61 -17.95
C ASP A 235 12.74 36.50 -19.43
N LYS A 236 12.63 35.27 -19.95
CA LYS A 236 12.12 34.94 -21.27
C LYS A 236 10.60 34.80 -21.24
N PRO A 237 9.85 35.73 -21.86
CA PRO A 237 8.40 35.64 -21.97
C PRO A 237 7.97 34.48 -22.88
N VAL A 238 6.77 33.95 -22.63
CA VAL A 238 6.18 32.82 -23.38
C VAL A 238 4.90 33.27 -24.08
N PHE A 239 4.82 33.07 -25.40
CA PHE A 239 3.61 33.30 -26.20
C PHE A 239 2.57 32.20 -25.94
N ILE A 240 1.28 32.54 -26.01
CA ILE A 240 0.17 31.56 -25.85
C ILE A 240 0.24 30.46 -26.92
N SER A 241 0.73 30.79 -28.11
CA SER A 241 0.89 29.85 -29.22
C SER A 241 2.32 29.86 -29.76
N ARG A 242 2.82 28.66 -30.11
CA ARG A 242 4.17 28.48 -30.66
C ARG A 242 4.26 28.86 -32.15
N TYR A 243 3.15 28.77 -32.87
CA TYR A 243 3.03 29.09 -34.29
C TYR A 243 1.73 29.86 -34.52
N TYR A 244 1.77 30.82 -35.45
CA TYR A 244 0.62 31.54 -35.96
C TYR A 244 0.62 31.36 -37.48
N GLU A 245 -0.38 30.65 -37.99
CA GLU A 245 -0.58 30.46 -39.43
C GLU A 245 -1.64 31.44 -39.91
N LEU A 246 -1.29 32.29 -40.88
CA LEU A 246 -2.15 33.33 -41.41
C LEU A 246 -2.17 33.23 -42.93
N GLU A 247 -3.35 33.35 -43.53
CA GLU A 247 -3.53 33.54 -44.97
C GLU A 247 -3.67 35.02 -45.26
N ILE A 248 -2.91 35.53 -46.23
CA ILE A 248 -2.85 36.96 -46.59
C ILE A 248 -3.20 37.11 -48.07
N GLU A 249 -4.05 38.09 -48.39
CA GLU A 249 -4.38 38.41 -49.78
C GLU A 249 -3.25 39.24 -50.45
N GLU A 250 -2.84 38.84 -51.65
CA GLU A 250 -1.76 39.50 -52.41
C GLU A 250 -2.09 40.96 -52.81
N ASN A 251 -3.39 41.28 -52.93
CA ASN A 251 -3.87 42.62 -53.29
C ASN A 251 -4.52 43.36 -52.10
N ALA A 252 -4.16 42.97 -50.87
CA ALA A 252 -4.67 43.60 -49.66
C ALA A 252 -4.35 45.11 -49.62
N HIS A 253 -5.30 45.94 -49.22
CA HIS A 253 -5.07 47.38 -49.05
C HIS A 253 -4.35 47.65 -47.72
N THR A 254 -3.10 48.11 -47.78
CA THR A 254 -2.27 48.31 -46.58
C THR A 254 -2.43 49.70 -45.96
N PRO A 255 -2.30 49.84 -44.61
CA PRO A 255 -1.92 48.80 -43.66
C PRO A 255 -3.08 47.89 -43.21
N VAL A 256 -2.80 46.61 -43.02
CA VAL A 256 -3.76 45.60 -42.49
C VAL A 256 -3.24 45.03 -41.18
N GLU A 257 -4.10 44.93 -40.16
CA GLU A 257 -3.79 44.19 -38.93
C GLU A 257 -3.92 42.69 -39.19
N LEU A 258 -2.88 41.92 -38.88
CA LEU A 258 -2.86 40.48 -39.12
C LEU A 258 -3.21 39.69 -37.85
N VAL A 259 -2.40 39.86 -36.81
CA VAL A 259 -2.56 39.11 -35.56
C VAL A 259 -1.93 39.86 -34.39
N THR A 260 -2.53 39.75 -33.21
CA THR A 260 -1.91 40.20 -31.95
C THR A 260 -1.31 39.01 -31.21
N LEU A 261 0.00 39.09 -30.96
CA LEU A 261 0.78 38.01 -30.35
C LEU A 261 0.71 38.10 -28.82
N ASN A 262 -0.24 37.37 -28.25
CA ASN A 262 -0.46 37.36 -26.81
C ASN A 262 0.56 36.49 -26.06
N LEU A 263 1.01 36.97 -24.92
CA LEU A 263 1.78 36.18 -23.95
C LEU A 263 0.84 35.46 -22.98
N THR A 264 1.34 34.43 -22.29
CA THR A 264 0.59 33.75 -21.23
C THR A 264 0.19 34.73 -20.11
N GLU A 265 -0.90 34.46 -19.40
CA GLU A 265 -1.49 35.33 -18.36
C GLU A 265 -0.47 35.84 -17.32
N TYR A 266 0.55 35.04 -17.02
CA TYR A 266 1.66 35.41 -16.14
C TYR A 266 2.37 36.70 -16.56
N TYR A 267 2.38 37.05 -17.86
CA TYR A 267 3.15 38.18 -18.38
C TYR A 267 2.32 39.47 -18.62
N GLU A 268 1.00 39.45 -18.43
CA GLU A 268 0.11 40.58 -18.78
C GLU A 268 0.45 41.89 -18.05
N ASN A 269 0.99 41.77 -16.83
CA ASN A 269 1.31 42.93 -15.99
C ASN A 269 2.72 43.50 -16.21
N PHE A 270 3.54 42.87 -17.06
CA PHE A 270 4.90 43.35 -17.33
C PHE A 270 4.94 44.30 -18.51
N LYS A 271 5.82 45.31 -18.46
CA LYS A 271 6.14 46.12 -19.62
C LYS A 271 6.98 45.31 -20.60
N MET A 272 6.36 44.91 -21.70
CA MET A 272 7.00 44.12 -22.75
C MET A 272 7.40 44.99 -23.94
N LYS A 273 8.45 44.57 -24.65
CA LYS A 273 8.86 45.12 -25.93
C LYS A 273 8.88 44.00 -26.97
N TYR A 274 8.15 44.19 -28.07
CA TYR A 274 8.07 43.24 -29.17
C TYR A 274 8.91 43.70 -30.36
N TYR A 275 9.50 42.76 -31.08
CA TYR A 275 10.25 43.03 -32.31
C TYR A 275 10.32 41.80 -33.22
N ILE A 276 10.44 42.05 -34.52
CA ILE A 276 10.74 41.01 -35.51
C ILE A 276 12.24 40.71 -35.41
N TYR A 277 12.58 39.48 -35.06
CA TYR A 277 13.96 39.04 -34.84
C TYR A 277 14.73 38.89 -36.16
N ASN A 278 14.07 38.39 -37.21
CA ASN A 278 14.64 38.26 -38.55
C ASN A 278 14.39 39.49 -39.45
N ASP A 279 14.28 40.69 -38.87
CA ASP A 279 14.15 41.97 -39.59
C ASP A 279 15.40 42.35 -40.43
N ASN A 280 16.44 41.52 -40.40
CA ASN A 280 17.59 41.66 -41.31
C ASN A 280 17.23 41.28 -42.76
N GLU A 281 16.14 40.53 -42.98
CA GLU A 281 15.64 40.23 -44.31
C GLU A 281 14.95 41.45 -44.93
N THR A 282 15.53 41.96 -46.03
CA THR A 282 15.03 43.19 -46.66
C THR A 282 13.58 43.12 -47.12
N ASP A 283 13.06 41.93 -47.39
CA ASP A 283 11.67 41.74 -47.80
C ASP A 283 10.71 41.75 -46.60
N ILE A 284 11.03 41.02 -45.53
CA ILE A 284 10.24 41.03 -44.28
C ILE A 284 10.16 42.46 -43.72
N LYS A 285 11.29 43.16 -43.67
CA LYS A 285 11.39 44.55 -43.19
C LYS A 285 10.51 45.55 -43.95
N LYS A 286 10.31 45.31 -45.25
CA LYS A 286 9.51 46.19 -46.12
C LYS A 286 8.02 45.82 -46.09
N THR A 287 7.70 44.58 -45.74
CA THR A 287 6.35 44.02 -45.86
C THR A 287 5.61 44.00 -44.54
N PHE A 288 6.31 43.80 -43.42
CA PHE A 288 5.71 43.65 -42.09
C PHE A 288 6.29 44.63 -41.07
N VAL A 289 5.45 45.04 -40.12
CA VAL A 289 5.87 45.76 -38.92
C VAL A 289 5.11 45.22 -37.72
N ILE A 290 5.75 45.22 -36.54
CA ILE A 290 5.10 44.87 -35.28
C ILE A 290 5.04 46.10 -34.37
N ASP A 291 3.89 46.37 -33.75
CA ASP A 291 3.81 47.41 -32.72
C ASP A 291 4.60 46.93 -31.48
N PRO A 292 5.66 47.66 -31.09
CA PRO A 292 6.56 47.22 -30.04
C PRO A 292 5.93 47.22 -28.64
N ARG A 293 4.71 47.76 -28.46
CA ARG A 293 4.05 47.90 -27.16
C ARG A 293 3.02 46.81 -26.89
N ASN A 294 2.28 46.39 -27.92
CA ASN A 294 1.17 45.43 -27.76
C ASN A 294 1.37 44.13 -28.55
N GLY A 295 2.40 44.03 -29.39
CA GLY A 295 2.70 42.80 -30.13
C GLY A 295 1.80 42.54 -31.34
N THR A 296 1.04 43.54 -31.80
CA THR A 296 0.23 43.44 -33.02
C THR A 296 1.10 43.52 -34.27
N LEU A 297 1.01 42.50 -35.13
CA LEU A 297 1.68 42.42 -36.42
C LEU A 297 0.80 43.01 -37.51
N TYR A 298 1.38 43.88 -38.34
CA TYR A 298 0.72 44.55 -39.46
C TYR A 298 1.42 44.26 -40.78
N LEU A 299 0.61 44.13 -41.83
CA LEU A 299 1.05 44.17 -43.21
C LEU A 299 1.09 45.63 -43.68
N ILE A 300 2.25 46.12 -44.11
CA ILE A 300 2.45 47.51 -44.56
C ILE A 300 2.73 47.64 -46.06
N LYS A 301 2.97 46.52 -46.73
CA LYS A 301 3.07 46.43 -48.19
C LYS A 301 2.39 45.14 -48.64
N SER A 302 1.55 45.21 -49.67
CA SER A 302 0.87 44.04 -50.21
C SER A 302 1.91 43.07 -50.81
N PRO A 303 1.86 41.77 -50.46
CA PRO A 303 2.78 40.77 -51.01
C PRO A 303 2.34 40.39 -52.43
N ASP A 304 3.28 39.95 -53.26
CA ASP A 304 2.98 39.47 -54.60
C ASP A 304 3.30 37.97 -54.65
N ARG A 305 2.27 37.12 -54.79
CA ARG A 305 2.40 35.67 -54.61
C ARG A 305 3.37 35.05 -55.63
N GLU A 306 3.40 35.58 -56.84
CA GLU A 306 4.34 35.16 -57.89
C GLU A 306 5.80 35.44 -57.52
N THR A 307 6.05 36.37 -56.59
CA THR A 307 7.40 36.68 -56.10
C THR A 307 7.78 35.89 -54.85
N LYS A 308 6.86 35.79 -53.88
CA LYS A 308 7.05 35.04 -52.64
C LYS A 308 5.69 34.66 -52.06
N ASP A 309 5.48 33.36 -51.89
CA ASP A 309 4.23 32.77 -51.43
C ASP A 309 4.21 32.45 -49.93
N ILE A 310 5.38 32.39 -49.28
CA ILE A 310 5.51 32.07 -47.86
C ILE A 310 6.47 33.04 -47.15
N TYR A 311 6.03 33.55 -45.99
CA TYR A 311 6.82 34.38 -45.09
C TYR A 311 6.98 33.70 -43.73
N GLU A 312 8.22 33.41 -43.34
CA GLU A 312 8.55 32.95 -41.99
C GLU A 312 9.00 34.14 -41.14
N ILE A 313 8.14 34.59 -40.22
CA ILE A 313 8.43 35.74 -39.35
C ILE A 313 8.73 35.23 -37.95
N ILE A 314 9.94 35.51 -37.47
CA ILE A 314 10.37 35.16 -36.11
C ILE A 314 10.16 36.38 -35.24
N VAL A 315 9.23 36.30 -34.29
CA VAL A 315 8.97 37.38 -33.33
C VAL A 315 9.60 37.06 -31.98
N ARG A 316 10.14 38.09 -31.33
CA ARG A 316 10.66 38.01 -29.98
C ARG A 316 10.04 39.09 -29.11
N ALA A 317 9.72 38.70 -27.88
CA ALA A 317 9.32 39.61 -26.82
C ALA A 317 10.42 39.67 -25.75
N GLU A 318 10.64 40.85 -25.19
CA GLU A 318 11.58 41.06 -24.09
C GLU A 318 10.94 41.92 -23.00
N ARG A 319 11.18 41.55 -21.74
CA ARG A 319 10.76 42.34 -20.59
C ARG A 319 11.62 43.61 -20.49
N GLN A 320 10.98 44.77 -20.38
CA GLN A 320 11.69 46.02 -20.11
C GLN A 320 12.14 46.05 -18.64
N LYS A 321 13.44 46.20 -18.40
CA LYS A 321 13.99 46.45 -17.05
C LYS A 321 13.55 47.85 -16.61
N ILE A 322 12.75 47.92 -15.53
CA ILE A 322 12.46 49.19 -14.86
C ILE A 322 13.68 49.50 -14.00
N SER A 323 14.52 50.44 -14.42
CA SER A 323 15.56 50.98 -13.54
C SER A 323 14.86 51.72 -12.40
N ARG A 324 15.03 51.26 -11.15
CA ARG A 324 14.73 52.08 -9.98
C ARG A 324 15.73 53.25 -9.97
N GLN A 325 15.24 54.45 -10.29
CA GLN A 325 15.87 55.70 -9.86
C GLN A 325 15.45 55.98 -8.42
#